data_AF-A0A815NGF7-F1
#
_entry.id   AF-A0A815NGF7-F1
#
_cell.length_a   1.000
_cell.length_b   1.000
_cell.length_c   1.000
_cell.angle_alpha   90.00
_cell.angle_beta   90.00
_cell.angle_gamma   90.00
#
_symmetry.space_group_name_H-M   'P 1'
#
loop_
_entity.id
_entity.type
_entity.pdbx_description
1 polymer ?
#
loop_
_entity_poly.entity_id
_entity_poly.type
_entity_poly.pdbx_seq_one_letter_code
_entity_poly.pdbx_strand_id
1 'polypeptide(L)'
;MNSGEEKRHIWLDSTGYGRIRSGDGRGRRIAISPMISSAGFHLPSVDIFECNEVHSMDSSRFVKWLWETSCTLRGENDDAKICTIIHNATCHNEQTDETKLPKCAWKKSEIVQWLDDHKVPYLNLYTKAELLELAVAYAPEKRLKVDEAAKEFRVEILRLPIKHCVLNPIELA
;
A
#
# COMPACT_ATOMS: atom_id res chain seq x y z
N MET A 1 15.32 -7.60 14.98
CA MET A 1 15.97 -6.74 15.99
C MET A 1 16.94 -5.85 15.24
N ASN A 2 16.62 -4.56 15.05
CA ASN A 2 17.53 -3.56 14.51
C ASN A 2 17.90 -2.61 15.65
N SER A 3 19.16 -2.64 16.05
CA SER A 3 19.77 -1.89 17.15
C SER A 3 20.47 -0.64 16.64
N GLY A 4 19.72 0.26 16.01
CA GLY A 4 20.26 1.48 15.39
C GLY A 4 19.49 2.72 15.79
N GLU A 5 19.19 2.89 17.08
CA GLU A 5 18.61 4.15 17.58
C GLU A 5 19.67 5.25 17.53
N GLU A 6 19.70 5.99 16.42
CA GLU A 6 20.25 7.34 16.37
C GLU A 6 19.50 8.26 17.33
N LYS A 7 20.22 9.22 17.92
CA LYS A 7 19.67 10.21 18.85
C LYS A 7 18.57 11.02 18.17
N ARG A 8 17.31 10.71 18.48
CA ARG A 8 16.14 11.44 17.99
C ARG A 8 16.10 12.82 18.65
N HIS A 9 16.18 13.88 17.84
CA HIS A 9 15.82 15.22 18.28
C HIS A 9 14.31 15.27 18.49
N ILE A 10 13.88 15.69 19.68
CA ILE A 10 12.46 15.83 20.04
C ILE A 10 12.08 17.30 20.07
N TRP A 11 10.93 17.63 19.49
CA TRP A 11 10.36 18.96 19.62
C TRP A 11 9.95 19.19 21.07
N LEU A 12 10.52 20.23 21.68
CA LEU A 12 10.15 20.68 23.03
C LEU A 12 9.03 21.71 22.89
N ASP A 13 8.11 21.73 23.85
CA ASP A 13 7.14 22.83 23.93
C ASP A 13 7.83 24.17 24.29
N SER A 14 7.06 25.25 24.33
CA SER A 14 7.55 26.60 24.68
C SER A 14 8.12 26.71 26.10
N THR A 15 7.96 25.67 26.93
CA THR A 15 8.52 25.58 28.28
C THR A 15 9.78 24.73 28.34
N GLY A 16 10.26 24.22 27.20
CA GLY A 16 11.47 23.39 27.10
C GLY A 16 11.25 21.94 27.52
N TYR A 17 10.00 21.50 27.69
CA TYR A 17 9.67 20.14 28.05
C TYR A 17 9.24 19.34 26.81
N GLY A 18 9.90 18.20 26.61
CA GLY A 18 9.52 17.17 25.66
C GLY A 18 10.16 15.89 26.15
N ARG A 19 9.36 14.83 26.30
CA ARG A 19 9.85 13.52 26.75
C ARG A 19 9.06 12.45 26.02
N ILE A 20 9.75 11.62 25.26
CA ILE A 20 9.23 10.31 24.87
C ILE A 20 9.41 9.41 26.10
N ARG A 21 8.31 9.04 26.76
CA ARG A 21 8.34 8.06 27.85
C ARG A 21 8.40 6.66 27.23
N SER A 22 9.22 5.80 27.80
CA SER A 22 9.16 4.36 27.54
C SER A 22 7.77 3.84 27.97
N GLY A 23 6.85 3.70 27.01
CA GLY A 23 5.44 3.39 27.28
C GLY A 23 4.42 4.18 26.46
N ASP A 24 4.84 5.16 25.64
CA ASP A 24 3.97 6.01 24.79
C ASP A 24 3.31 5.26 23.60
N GLY A 25 3.23 3.93 23.71
CA GLY A 25 2.56 3.05 22.77
C GLY A 25 1.03 3.07 22.86
N ARG A 26 0.44 3.68 23.89
CA ARG A 26 -1.00 3.64 24.18
C ARG A 26 -1.62 5.03 24.17
N GLY A 27 -2.55 5.26 23.24
CA GLY A 27 -3.30 6.51 23.11
C GLY A 27 -3.84 6.71 21.70
N ARG A 28 -4.77 7.66 21.53
CA ARG A 28 -5.21 8.12 20.21
C ARG A 28 -4.03 8.74 19.48
N ARG A 29 -3.81 8.34 18.24
CA ARG A 29 -2.79 8.89 17.35
C ARG A 29 -3.46 9.55 16.16
N ILE A 30 -2.73 10.46 15.52
CA ILE A 30 -3.10 11.02 14.24
C ILE A 30 -2.04 10.55 13.24
N ALA A 31 -2.48 9.89 12.19
CA ALA A 31 -1.68 9.61 11.01
C ALA A 31 -1.83 10.76 10.02
N ILE A 32 -0.72 11.13 9.40
CA ILE A 32 -0.64 12.14 8.34
C ILE A 32 0.07 11.47 7.16
N SER A 33 -0.59 11.41 6.02
CA SER A 33 -0.06 10.85 4.78
C SER A 33 0.01 11.95 3.71
N PRO A 34 1.15 12.66 3.58
CA PRO A 34 1.35 13.66 2.55
C PRO A 34 2.06 13.09 1.31
N MET A 35 1.90 13.73 0.15
CA MET A 35 2.91 13.69 -0.91
C MET A 35 3.87 14.87 -0.80
N ILE A 36 5.13 14.60 -1.14
CA ILE A 36 6.20 15.58 -1.12
C ILE A 36 6.93 15.49 -2.46
N SER A 37 7.23 16.65 -3.06
CA SER A 37 8.06 16.78 -4.25
C SER A 37 9.25 17.70 -3.97
N SER A 38 10.07 17.96 -4.99
CA SER A 38 11.13 18.98 -4.90
C SER A 38 10.60 20.40 -4.65
N ALA A 39 9.31 20.66 -4.88
CA ALA A 39 8.66 21.92 -4.57
C ALA A 39 8.10 21.98 -3.13
N GLY A 40 8.25 20.90 -2.35
CA GLY A 40 7.75 20.79 -0.98
C GLY A 40 6.49 19.93 -0.87
N PHE A 41 5.72 20.14 0.21
CA PHE A 41 4.49 19.41 0.50
C PHE A 41 3.40 19.75 -0.51
N HIS A 42 2.80 18.72 -1.10
CA HIS A 42 1.62 18.86 -1.93
C HIS A 42 0.37 18.85 -1.03
N LEU A 43 -0.02 20.03 -0.52
CA LEU A 43 -1.12 20.16 0.44
C LEU A 43 -2.46 19.53 0.02
N PRO A 44 -2.89 19.59 -1.24
CA PRO A 44 -4.14 18.93 -1.68
C PRO A 44 -4.13 17.39 -1.49
N SER A 45 -2.96 16.77 -1.37
CA SER A 45 -2.85 15.33 -1.14
C SER A 45 -2.83 14.91 0.33
N VAL A 46 -2.87 15.84 1.28
CA VAL A 46 -2.66 15.49 2.69
C VAL A 46 -3.89 14.73 3.23
N ASP A 47 -3.70 13.47 3.60
CA ASP A 47 -4.70 12.69 4.35
C ASP A 47 -4.36 12.69 5.84
N ILE A 48 -5.34 13.06 6.68
CA ILE A 48 -5.20 13.16 8.14
C ILE A 48 -6.29 12.31 8.79
N PHE A 49 -5.91 11.39 9.68
CA PHE A 49 -6.88 10.54 10.36
C PHE A 49 -6.44 10.03 11.71
N GLU A 50 -7.43 9.74 12.55
CA GLU A 50 -7.18 9.07 13.82
C GLU A 50 -6.80 7.61 13.61
N CYS A 51 -5.81 7.16 14.37
CA CYS A 51 -5.35 5.80 14.40
C CYS A 51 -5.10 5.32 15.84
N ASN A 52 -5.37 4.03 16.07
CA ASN A 52 -5.16 3.42 17.38
C ASN A 52 -3.83 2.64 17.45
N GLU A 53 -3.23 2.32 16.29
CA GLU A 53 -2.03 1.51 16.15
C GLU A 53 -1.05 2.13 15.15
N VAL A 54 0.23 1.76 15.26
CA VAL A 54 1.24 2.15 14.28
C VAL A 54 0.95 1.39 12.99
N HIS A 55 0.96 2.06 11.84
CA HIS A 55 0.60 1.49 10.52
C HIS A 55 -0.88 1.10 10.34
N SER A 56 -1.82 1.85 10.91
CA SER A 56 -3.26 1.58 10.77
C SER A 56 -3.84 1.89 9.38
N MET A 57 -3.01 2.24 8.39
CA MET A 57 -3.47 2.47 7.03
C MET A 57 -3.76 1.12 6.39
N ASP A 58 -5.04 0.83 6.18
CA ASP A 58 -5.44 -0.32 5.39
C ASP A 58 -5.32 -0.04 3.89
N SER A 59 -5.26 -1.11 3.10
CA SER A 59 -5.12 -1.04 1.65
C SER A 59 -6.25 -0.27 0.97
N SER A 60 -7.48 -0.36 1.47
CA SER A 60 -8.65 0.26 0.85
C SER A 60 -8.59 1.79 0.96
N ARG A 61 -8.22 2.30 2.14
CA ARG A 61 -7.99 3.72 2.36
C ARG A 61 -6.85 4.23 1.49
N PHE A 62 -5.73 3.50 1.43
CA PHE A 62 -4.58 3.91 0.64
C PHE A 62 -4.88 3.97 -0.86
N VAL A 63 -5.57 2.96 -1.40
CA VAL A 63 -5.99 2.96 -2.81
C VAL A 63 -6.91 4.13 -3.11
N LYS A 64 -7.89 4.41 -2.24
CA LYS A 64 -8.78 5.56 -2.39
C LYS A 64 -8.00 6.88 -2.38
N TRP A 65 -7.15 7.08 -1.38
CA TRP A 65 -6.31 8.28 -1.24
C TRP A 65 -5.44 8.51 -2.48
N LEU A 66 -4.78 7.45 -2.97
CA LEU A 66 -3.92 7.57 -4.13
C LEU A 66 -4.72 7.85 -5.40
N TRP A 67 -5.91 7.25 -5.56
CA TRP A 67 -6.80 7.53 -6.69
C TRP A 67 -7.18 9.02 -6.72
N GLU A 68 -7.68 9.55 -5.58
CA GLU A 68 -8.08 10.96 -5.45
C GLU A 68 -6.89 11.89 -5.71
N THR A 69 -5.72 11.56 -5.17
CA THR A 69 -4.52 12.36 -5.39
C THR A 69 -4.04 12.29 -6.84
N SER A 70 -4.10 11.12 -7.49
CA SER A 70 -3.69 10.95 -8.88
C SER A 70 -4.58 11.76 -9.83
N CYS A 71 -5.87 11.85 -9.53
CA CYS A 71 -6.82 12.73 -10.22
C CYS A 71 -6.39 14.20 -10.12
N THR A 72 -6.14 14.68 -8.89
CA THR A 72 -5.67 16.05 -8.63
C THR A 72 -4.35 16.34 -9.36
N LEU A 73 -3.36 15.46 -9.23
CA LEU A 73 -2.07 15.61 -9.88
C LEU A 73 -2.19 15.68 -11.41
N ARG A 74 -3.06 14.86 -12.01
CA ARG A 74 -3.32 14.93 -13.45
C ARG A 74 -3.94 16.25 -13.84
N GLY A 75 -4.92 16.75 -13.09
CA GLY A 75 -5.53 18.06 -13.34
C GLY A 75 -4.53 19.23 -13.24
N GLU A 76 -3.56 19.12 -12.34
CA GLU A 76 -2.50 20.13 -12.16
C GLU A 76 -1.36 20.00 -13.18
N ASN A 77 -1.22 18.84 -13.83
CA ASN A 77 -0.06 18.50 -14.67
C ASN A 77 -0.49 17.74 -15.95
N ASP A 78 -1.43 18.30 -16.71
CA ASP A 78 -2.16 17.64 -17.81
C ASP A 78 -1.25 16.84 -18.78
N ASP A 79 -0.17 17.46 -19.27
CA ASP A 79 0.77 16.85 -20.22
C ASP A 79 2.05 16.28 -19.60
N ALA A 80 2.23 16.40 -18.28
CA ALA A 80 3.45 15.93 -17.65
C ALA A 80 3.44 14.39 -17.47
N LYS A 81 4.63 13.81 -17.52
CA LYS A 81 4.86 12.49 -16.94
C LYS A 81 4.90 12.63 -15.41
N ILE A 82 4.03 11.90 -14.73
CA ILE A 82 3.90 11.94 -13.28
C ILE A 82 4.30 10.56 -12.75
N CYS A 83 5.25 10.55 -11.82
CA CYS A 83 5.70 9.34 -11.14
C CYS A 83 5.63 9.55 -9.63
N THR A 84 4.91 8.67 -8.94
CA THR A 84 4.82 8.67 -7.48
C THR A 84 5.68 7.55 -6.92
N ILE A 85 6.53 7.89 -5.95
CA ILE A 85 7.39 6.94 -5.26
C ILE A 85 6.71 6.51 -3.96
N ILE A 86 6.53 5.21 -3.75
CA ILE A 86 5.93 4.66 -2.53
C ILE A 86 6.84 3.61 -1.88
N HIS A 87 6.79 3.52 -0.55
CA HIS A 87 7.44 2.42 0.15
C HIS A 87 6.74 1.09 -0.16
N ASN A 88 7.47 -0.01 -0.11
CA ASN A 88 6.95 -1.34 -0.44
C ASN A 88 6.39 -2.04 0.82
N ALA A 89 5.26 -1.52 1.32
CA ALA A 89 4.51 -2.16 2.41
C ALA A 89 3.41 -3.07 1.90
N THR A 90 3.00 -4.03 2.73
CA THR A 90 1.95 -5.00 2.40
C THR A 90 0.64 -4.33 1.97
N CYS A 91 0.22 -3.24 2.63
CA CYS A 91 -1.01 -2.52 2.27
C CYS A 91 -0.98 -1.87 0.89
N HIS A 92 0.20 -1.61 0.32
CA HIS A 92 0.36 -1.03 -1.02
C HIS A 92 0.41 -2.12 -2.12
N ASN A 93 0.37 -3.40 -1.75
CA ASN A 93 0.50 -4.53 -2.67
C ASN A 93 -0.73 -5.43 -2.66
N GLU A 94 -1.91 -4.87 -2.38
CA GLU A 94 -3.15 -5.60 -2.53
C GLU A 94 -3.42 -5.88 -4.02
N GLN A 95 -3.58 -7.16 -4.36
CA GLN A 95 -3.92 -7.58 -5.72
C GLN A 95 -5.38 -7.30 -6.05
N THR A 96 -5.66 -7.07 -7.33
CA THR A 96 -7.04 -7.02 -7.83
C THR A 96 -7.70 -8.40 -7.71
N ASP A 97 -9.03 -8.45 -7.61
CA ASP A 97 -9.74 -9.71 -7.43
C ASP A 97 -9.57 -10.66 -8.62
N GLU A 98 -9.37 -10.10 -9.83
CA GLU A 98 -9.13 -10.87 -11.07
C GLU A 98 -7.69 -11.41 -11.18
N THR A 99 -6.77 -11.02 -10.29
CA THR A 99 -5.38 -11.54 -10.34
C THR A 99 -4.94 -12.17 -9.02
N LYS A 100 -5.81 -12.10 -8.01
CA LYS A 100 -5.62 -12.72 -6.71
C LYS A 100 -5.82 -14.22 -6.81
N LEU A 101 -4.78 -14.96 -6.46
CA LEU A 101 -4.84 -16.42 -6.49
C LEU A 101 -5.63 -16.99 -5.30
N PRO A 102 -6.38 -18.08 -5.52
CA PRO A 102 -7.00 -18.83 -4.43
C PRO A 102 -5.96 -19.31 -3.41
N LYS A 103 -6.35 -19.36 -2.14
CA LYS A 103 -5.46 -19.79 -1.04
C LYS A 103 -5.95 -21.08 -0.41
N CYS A 104 -5.08 -21.77 0.32
CA CYS A 104 -5.44 -22.98 1.06
C CYS A 104 -6.62 -22.80 2.03
N ALA A 105 -6.89 -21.57 2.48
CA ALA A 105 -8.01 -21.23 3.35
C ALA A 105 -9.37 -21.17 2.62
N TRP A 106 -9.40 -20.99 1.30
CA TRP A 106 -10.64 -20.90 0.51
C TRP A 106 -11.38 -22.23 0.51
N LYS A 107 -12.70 -22.21 0.41
CA LYS A 107 -13.52 -23.41 0.18
C LYS A 107 -13.27 -23.93 -1.23
N LYS A 108 -13.47 -25.24 -1.43
CA LYS A 108 -13.33 -25.86 -2.76
C LYS A 108 -14.21 -25.15 -3.81
N SER A 109 -15.43 -24.76 -3.43
CA SER A 109 -16.35 -24.03 -4.29
C SER A 109 -15.84 -22.65 -4.72
N GLU A 110 -15.12 -21.94 -3.85
CA GLU A 110 -14.54 -20.62 -4.18
C GLU A 110 -13.36 -20.77 -5.16
N ILE A 111 -12.57 -21.84 -5.02
CA ILE A 111 -11.48 -22.16 -5.96
C ILE A 111 -12.05 -22.54 -7.33
N VAL A 112 -13.13 -23.33 -7.34
CA VAL A 112 -13.85 -23.68 -8.59
C VAL A 112 -14.39 -22.44 -9.27
N GLN A 113 -15.09 -21.56 -8.53
CA GLN A 113 -15.60 -20.31 -9.10
C GLN A 113 -14.48 -19.47 -9.72
N TRP A 114 -13.33 -19.38 -9.04
CA TRP A 114 -12.17 -18.69 -9.60
C TRP A 114 -11.70 -19.32 -10.91
N LEU A 115 -11.60 -20.65 -10.99
CA LEU A 115 -11.21 -21.34 -12.23
C LEU A 115 -12.22 -21.09 -13.35
N ASP A 116 -13.51 -21.08 -13.05
CA ASP A 116 -14.59 -20.77 -14.00
C ASP A 116 -14.47 -19.32 -14.52
N ASP A 117 -14.29 -18.36 -13.63
CA ASP A 117 -14.12 -16.94 -13.96
C ASP A 117 -12.88 -16.72 -14.87
N HIS A 118 -11.84 -17.53 -14.67
CA HIS A 118 -10.60 -17.51 -15.45
C HIS A 118 -10.63 -18.46 -16.66
N LYS A 119 -11.75 -19.14 -16.91
CA LYS A 119 -11.94 -20.10 -18.01
C LYS A 119 -10.89 -21.22 -18.04
N VAL A 120 -10.46 -21.67 -16.86
CA VAL A 120 -9.47 -22.74 -16.69
C VAL A 120 -10.20 -24.08 -16.59
N PRO A 121 -9.98 -25.04 -17.51
CA PRO A 121 -10.66 -26.33 -17.47
C PRO A 121 -10.14 -27.20 -16.33
N TYR A 122 -11.04 -27.87 -15.61
CA TYR A 122 -10.72 -28.82 -14.53
C TYR A 122 -11.64 -30.03 -14.58
N LEU A 123 -11.26 -31.13 -13.89
CA LEU A 123 -12.12 -32.31 -13.75
C LEU A 123 -12.87 -32.27 -12.41
N ASN A 124 -14.14 -32.68 -12.41
CA ASN A 124 -14.98 -32.69 -11.20
C ASN A 124 -14.41 -33.54 -10.05
N LEU A 125 -13.57 -34.54 -10.38
CA LEU A 125 -12.91 -35.42 -9.42
C LEU A 125 -11.70 -34.79 -8.73
N TYR A 126 -11.19 -33.66 -9.23
CA TYR A 126 -10.02 -33.01 -8.65
C TYR A 126 -10.26 -32.65 -7.19
N THR A 127 -9.28 -32.97 -6.37
CA THR A 127 -9.15 -32.57 -4.99
C THR A 127 -8.90 -31.07 -4.88
N LYS A 128 -9.08 -30.53 -3.68
CA LYS A 128 -8.78 -29.12 -3.40
C LYS A 128 -7.31 -28.75 -3.70
N ALA A 129 -6.39 -29.67 -3.43
CA ALA A 129 -4.96 -29.47 -3.69
C ALA A 129 -4.68 -29.37 -5.20
N GLU A 130 -5.20 -30.31 -6.00
CA GLU A 130 -5.06 -30.31 -7.46
C GLU A 130 -5.65 -29.04 -8.09
N LEU A 131 -6.80 -28.55 -7.59
CA LEU A 131 -7.40 -27.30 -8.06
C LEU A 131 -6.55 -26.06 -7.71
N LEU A 132 -5.88 -26.05 -6.56
CA LEU A 132 -4.95 -24.96 -6.19
C LEU A 132 -3.70 -24.97 -7.06
N GLU A 133 -3.12 -26.14 -7.30
CA GLU A 133 -1.97 -26.30 -8.20
C GLU A 133 -2.32 -25.83 -9.62
N LEU A 134 -3.52 -26.18 -10.09
CA LEU A 134 -4.03 -25.72 -11.37
C LEU A 134 -4.18 -24.20 -11.42
N ALA A 135 -4.76 -23.58 -10.38
CA ALA A 135 -4.89 -22.13 -10.32
C ALA A 135 -3.52 -21.42 -10.34
N VAL A 136 -2.50 -21.99 -9.70
CA VAL A 136 -1.13 -21.46 -9.76
C VAL A 136 -0.50 -21.64 -11.15
N ALA A 137 -0.73 -22.77 -11.82
CA ALA A 137 -0.22 -23.02 -13.16
C ALA A 137 -0.81 -22.06 -14.21
N TYR A 138 -2.05 -21.60 -14.00
CA TYR A 138 -2.75 -20.64 -14.85
C TYR A 138 -2.79 -19.22 -14.25
N ALA A 139 -1.86 -18.91 -13.34
CA ALA A 139 -1.85 -17.63 -12.67
C ALA A 139 -1.71 -16.47 -13.68
N PRO A 140 -2.62 -15.48 -13.68
CA PRO A 140 -2.46 -14.30 -14.51
C PRO A 140 -1.32 -13.42 -14.01
N GLU A 141 -0.91 -12.46 -14.85
CA GLU A 141 0.01 -11.41 -14.41
C GLU A 141 -0.59 -10.65 -13.21
N LYS A 142 0.24 -10.43 -12.18
CA LYS A 142 -0.21 -9.79 -10.95
C LYS A 142 -0.52 -8.33 -11.23
N ARG A 143 -1.75 -7.90 -10.93
CA ARG A 143 -2.16 -6.49 -10.95
C ARG A 143 -2.46 -6.03 -9.55
N LEU A 144 -1.95 -4.85 -9.18
CA LEU A 144 -2.14 -4.27 -7.87
C LEU A 144 -3.19 -3.17 -7.94
N LYS A 145 -4.14 -3.16 -6.99
CA LYS A 145 -5.24 -2.19 -6.97
C LYS A 145 -4.74 -0.75 -7.04
N VAL A 146 -3.64 -0.47 -6.35
CA VAL A 146 -3.00 0.84 -6.32
C VAL A 146 -2.43 1.24 -7.68
N ASP A 147 -1.88 0.30 -8.44
CA ASP A 147 -1.28 0.58 -9.75
C ASP A 147 -2.37 0.85 -10.77
N GLU A 148 -3.45 0.06 -10.75
CA GLU A 148 -4.61 0.29 -11.62
C GLU A 148 -5.28 1.64 -11.32
N ALA A 149 -5.40 2.01 -10.03
CA ALA A 149 -5.96 3.29 -9.61
C ALA A 149 -5.12 4.49 -10.10
N ALA A 150 -3.78 4.42 -10.02
CA ALA A 150 -2.91 5.47 -10.50
C ALA A 150 -2.86 5.54 -12.04
N LYS A 151 -2.88 4.36 -12.70
CA LYS A 151 -2.84 4.21 -14.15
C LYS A 151 -4.04 4.85 -14.85
N GLU A 152 -5.21 4.87 -14.21
CA GLU A 152 -6.40 5.59 -14.70
C GLU A 152 -6.10 7.06 -15.05
N PHE A 153 -5.21 7.68 -14.28
CA PHE A 153 -4.77 9.08 -14.45
C PHE A 153 -3.38 9.21 -15.08
N ARG A 154 -2.89 8.15 -15.74
CA ARG A 154 -1.54 8.09 -16.35
C ARG A 154 -0.43 8.44 -15.35
N VAL A 155 -0.61 8.08 -14.07
CA VAL A 155 0.41 8.23 -13.02
C VAL A 155 1.16 6.91 -12.88
N GLU A 156 2.49 6.96 -12.94
CA GLU A 156 3.36 5.81 -12.75
C GLU A 156 3.69 5.62 -11.26
N ILE A 157 3.76 4.36 -10.81
CA ILE A 157 4.12 4.01 -9.43
C ILE A 157 5.50 3.35 -9.39
N LEU A 158 6.44 4.00 -8.70
CA LEU A 158 7.75 3.44 -8.38
C LEU A 158 7.76 2.92 -6.94
N ARG A 159 8.05 1.63 -6.75
CA ARG A 159 8.19 1.03 -5.41
C ARG A 159 9.64 0.94 -4.99
N LEU A 160 9.92 1.33 -3.75
CA LEU A 160 11.24 1.12 -3.16
C LEU A 160 11.51 -0.38 -2.90
N PRO A 161 12.78 -0.81 -2.86
CA PRO A 161 13.14 -2.15 -2.43
C PRO A 161 12.64 -2.46 -1.00
N ILE A 162 12.27 -3.72 -0.77
CA ILE A 162 11.74 -4.19 0.52
C ILE A 162 12.75 -3.92 1.65
N LYS A 163 12.29 -3.35 2.77
CA LYS A 163 13.10 -3.01 3.96
C LYS A 163 14.17 -1.93 3.76
N HIS A 164 14.08 -1.15 2.69
CA HIS A 164 14.95 -0.01 2.46
C HIS A 164 14.21 1.32 2.65
N CYS A 165 13.53 1.50 3.80
CA CYS A 165 12.86 2.76 4.12
C CYS A 165 13.82 3.96 4.13
N VAL A 166 15.11 3.73 4.42
CA VAL A 166 16.18 4.74 4.31
C VAL A 166 16.32 5.37 2.92
N LEU A 167 15.77 4.74 1.88
CA LEU A 167 15.75 5.28 0.52
C LEU A 167 14.51 6.13 0.24
N ASN A 168 13.57 6.22 1.19
CA ASN A 168 12.40 7.06 1.06
C ASN A 168 12.80 8.50 1.41
N PRO A 169 12.68 9.47 0.49
CA PRO A 169 13.09 10.85 0.75
C PRO A 169 12.41 11.48 1.98
N ILE A 170 11.20 11.03 2.34
CA ILE A 170 10.50 11.50 3.54
C ILE A 170 11.16 11.07 4.86
N GLU A 171 11.96 10.00 4.85
CA GLU A 171 12.69 9.50 6.03
C GLU A 171 14.05 10.19 6.20
N LEU A 172 14.47 10.99 5.20
CA LEU A 172 15.71 11.76 5.19
C LEU A 172 15.49 13.26 5.44
N ALA A 173 14.23 13.68 5.62
CA ALA A 173 13.81 15.06 5.82
C ALA A 173 13.88 15.50 7.29
#